data_AF-A0A0N1MPQ6-F1
#
_entry.id   AF-A0A0N1MPQ6-F1
#
_cell.length_a   1.000
_cell.length_b   1.000
_cell.length_c   1.000
_cell.angle_alpha   90.00
_cell.angle_beta   90.00
_cell.angle_gamma   90.00
#
_symmetry.space_group_name_H-M   'P 1'
#
loop_
_entity.id
_entity.type
_entity.pdbx_description
1 polymer ?
#
loop_
_entity_poly.entity_id
_entity_poly.type
_entity_poly.pdbx_seq_one_letter_code
_entity_poly.pdbx_strand_id
1 'polypeptide(L)'
;MSDLFKIAFSIKRESKNIFLFPNNGDYIDCHNIHMQIYNEIQNNIDYQEYQDITEQDLLQYECFIFLNSQLLLGGSESPISSQEYFF
;
A
#
# COMPACT_ATOMS: atom_id res chain seq x y z
N MET A 1 18.03 -12.29 1.94
CA MET A 1 17.68 -11.05 1.24
C MET A 1 16.26 -10.75 1.63
N SER A 2 16.01 -9.74 2.47
CA SER A 2 14.64 -9.27 2.67
C SER A 2 14.22 -8.60 1.36
N ASP A 3 13.12 -9.07 0.77
CA ASP A 3 12.53 -8.39 -0.37
C ASP A 3 12.26 -6.94 0.03
N LEU A 4 12.84 -6.01 -0.73
CA LEU A 4 12.67 -4.58 -0.53
C LEU A 4 11.18 -4.26 -0.60
N PHE A 5 10.65 -3.54 0.38
CA PHE A 5 9.28 -3.06 0.32
C PHE A 5 9.19 -1.99 -0.77
N LYS A 6 8.49 -2.30 -1.87
CA LYS A 6 8.47 -1.45 -3.08
C LYS A 6 7.17 -0.68 -3.26
N ILE A 7 6.24 -0.83 -2.33
CA ILE A 7 4.90 -0.26 -2.45
C ILE A 7 4.92 1.15 -1.90
N ALA A 8 4.56 2.13 -2.73
CA ALA A 8 4.39 3.50 -2.26
C ALA A 8 3.20 3.57 -1.30
N PHE A 9 3.31 4.38 -0.25
CA PHE A 9 2.23 4.53 0.72
C PHE A 9 2.11 5.96 1.23
N SER A 10 0.95 6.27 1.83
CA SER A 10 0.73 7.50 2.59
C SER A 10 -0.03 7.20 3.87
N ILE A 11 0.21 7.98 4.91
CA ILE A 11 -0.40 7.77 6.24
C ILE A 11 -1.28 8.97 6.59
N LYS A 12 -2.56 8.69 6.90
CA LYS A 12 -3.50 9.67 7.45
C LYS A 12 -3.72 9.41 8.93
N ARG A 13 -3.01 10.18 9.75
CA ARG A 13 -2.91 10.01 11.21
C ARG A 13 -4.25 10.15 11.92
N GLU A 14 -5.07 11.13 11.52
CA GLU A 14 -6.32 11.46 12.22
C GLU A 14 -7.32 10.30 12.16
N SER A 15 -7.32 9.57 11.04
CA SER A 15 -8.18 8.40 10.83
C SER A 15 -7.48 7.08 11.10
N LYS A 16 -6.17 7.08 11.39
CA LYS A 16 -5.33 5.87 11.45
C LYS A 16 -5.43 5.02 10.17
N ASN A 17 -5.32 5.67 9.01
CA ASN A 17 -5.37 4.97 7.73
C ASN A 17 -4.00 4.95 7.07
N ILE A 18 -3.66 3.84 6.45
CA ILE A 18 -2.53 3.69 5.54
C ILE A 18 -3.10 3.43 4.15
N PHE A 19 -2.72 4.24 3.18
CA PHE A 19 -3.08 4.03 1.78
C PHE A 19 -1.89 3.43 1.05
N LEU A 20 -2.10 2.26 0.44
CA LEU A 20 -1.10 1.51 -0.31
C LEU A 20 -1.36 1.68 -1.81
N PHE A 21 -0.31 2.00 -2.56
CA PHE A 21 -0.34 2.22 -4.01
C PHE A 21 0.58 1.20 -4.72
N PRO A 22 0.14 -0.05 -4.86
CA PRO A 22 0.91 -1.07 -5.57
C PRO A 22 0.94 -0.80 -7.09
N ASN A 23 2.05 -1.13 -7.73
CA ASN A 23 2.17 -1.20 -9.17
C ASN A 23 1.75 -2.59 -9.68
N ASN A 24 1.57 -2.70 -11.01
CA ASN A 24 1.25 -3.99 -11.64
C ASN A 24 2.34 -5.02 -11.35
N GLY A 25 1.94 -6.14 -10.77
CA GLY A 25 2.84 -7.25 -10.42
C GLY A 25 3.48 -7.15 -9.03
N ASP A 26 3.18 -6.10 -8.25
CA ASP A 26 3.59 -6.03 -6.85
C ASP A 26 2.82 -7.07 -6.00
N TYR A 27 3.49 -7.57 -4.97
CA TYR A 27 2.92 -8.49 -3.99
C TYR A 27 2.83 -7.81 -2.62
N ILE A 28 1.70 -7.96 -1.94
CA ILE A 28 1.48 -7.44 -0.59
C ILE A 28 1.51 -8.62 0.40
N ASP A 29 2.50 -8.62 1.29
CA ASP A 29 2.49 -9.52 2.44
C ASP A 29 1.63 -8.93 3.55
N CYS A 30 0.34 -9.29 3.56
CA CYS A 30 -0.61 -8.81 4.56
C CYS A 30 -0.24 -9.21 6.00
N HIS A 31 0.57 -10.25 6.20
CA HIS A 31 0.98 -10.66 7.55
C HIS A 31 2.02 -9.69 8.13
N ASN A 32 2.93 -9.19 7.29
CA ASN A 32 4.05 -8.35 7.71
C ASN A 32 3.93 -6.88 7.28
N ILE A 33 2.80 -6.48 6.68
CA ILE A 33 2.65 -5.16 6.04
C ILE A 33 3.00 -3.99 6.98
N HIS A 34 2.52 -4.01 8.22
CA HIS A 34 2.83 -2.94 9.20
C HIS A 34 4.32 -2.87 9.54
N MET A 35 4.98 -4.03 9.68
CA MET A 35 6.42 -4.10 9.95
C MET A 35 7.25 -3.62 8.75
N GLN A 36 6.83 -3.97 7.53
CA GLN A 36 7.48 -3.52 6.30
C GLN A 36 7.37 -2.00 6.16
N ILE A 37 6.19 -1.42 6.41
CA ILE A 37 5.96 0.03 6.42
C ILE A 37 6.79 0.71 7.50
N TYR A 38 6.82 0.16 8.72
CA TYR A 38 7.64 0.68 9.80
C TYR A 38 9.12 0.76 9.39
N ASN A 39 9.65 -0.32 8.81
CA ASN A 39 11.02 -0.34 8.34
C ASN A 39 11.28 0.71 7.25
N GLU A 40 10.37 0.94 6.31
CA GLU A 40 10.53 2.02 5.34
C GLU A 40 10.54 3.40 5.98
N ILE A 41 9.65 3.68 6.94
CA ILE A 41 9.63 4.97 7.66
C ILE A 41 10.98 5.23 8.34
N GLN A 42 11.58 4.20 8.95
CA GLN A 42 12.84 4.33 9.68
C GLN A 42 14.06 4.47 8.75
N ASN A 43 14.04 3.83 7.57
CA ASN A 43 15.21 3.71 6.71
C ASN A 43 15.19 4.66 5.49
N ASN A 44 14.06 5.29 5.19
CA ASN A 44 13.90 6.12 3.99
C ASN A 44 13.63 7.59 4.34
N ILE A 45 14.44 8.49 3.76
CA ILE A 45 14.36 9.94 3.99
C ILE A 45 13.05 10.56 3.52
N ASP A 46 12.37 9.94 2.55
CA ASP A 46 11.13 10.44 1.99
C ASP A 46 9.96 10.37 2.99
N TYR A 47 10.10 9.57 4.05
CA TYR A 47 9.08 9.36 5.09
C TYR A 47 9.44 9.99 6.45
N GLN A 48 10.34 10.98 6.47
CA GLN A 48 10.75 11.69 7.69
C GLN A 48 9.58 12.25 8.50
N GLU A 49 8.51 12.67 7.83
CA GLU A 49 7.31 13.18 8.49
C GLU A 49 6.59 12.14 9.35
N TYR A 50 6.92 10.85 9.27
CA TYR A 50 6.30 9.76 10.02
C TYR A 50 7.23 9.14 11.09
N GLN A 51 8.43 9.68 11.30
CA GLN A 51 9.44 9.05 12.17
C GLN A 51 9.04 8.93 13.65
N ASP A 52 8.10 9.74 14.12
CA ASP A 52 7.56 9.67 15.48
C ASP A 52 6.57 8.51 15.68
N ILE A 53 6.12 7.84 14.61
CA ILE A 53 5.23 6.70 14.67
C ILE A 53 6.00 5.47 15.15
N THR A 54 5.51 4.82 16.22
CA THR A 54 6.09 3.56 16.71
C THR A 54 5.53 2.35 15.97
N GLU A 55 6.24 1.22 16.05
CA GLU A 55 5.75 -0.06 15.52
C GLU A 55 4.37 -0.42 16.13
N GLN A 56 4.18 -0.16 17.42
CA GLN A 56 2.93 -0.46 18.12
C GLN A 56 1.77 0.44 17.67
N ASP A 57 2.06 1.70 17.29
CA ASP A 57 1.04 2.59 16.74
C ASP A 57 0.52 2.05 15.42
N LEU A 58 1.40 1.60 14.51
CA LEU A 58 1.03 1.11 13.19
C LEU A 58 0.07 -0.08 13.24
N LEU A 59 0.17 -0.95 14.24
CA LEU A 59 -0.76 -2.08 14.42
C LEU A 59 -2.22 -1.65 14.59
N GLN A 60 -2.47 -0.38 14.94
CA GLN A 60 -3.81 0.19 15.05
C GLN A 60 -4.31 0.84 13.77
N TYR A 61 -3.48 0.90 12.72
CA TYR A 61 -3.83 1.53 11.47
C TYR A 61 -4.45 0.52 10.51
N GLU A 62 -5.52 0.93 9.83
CA GLU A 62 -6.15 0.16 8.78
C GLU A 62 -5.49 0.44 7.43
N CYS A 63 -5.17 -0.63 6.70
CA CYS A 63 -4.56 -0.56 5.37
C CYS A 63 -5.63 -0.61 4.28
N PHE A 64 -5.59 0.36 3.36
CA PHE A 64 -6.45 0.45 2.19
C PHE A 64 -5.61 0.35 0.93
N ILE A 65 -5.99 -0.53 0.01
CA ILE A 65 -5.30 -0.72 -1.25
C ILE A 65 -5.99 0.12 -2.32
N PHE A 66 -5.21 0.98 -2.98
CA PHE A 66 -5.66 1.79 -4.11
C PHE A 66 -5.06 1.23 -5.39
N LEU A 67 -5.87 0.45 -6.11
CA LEU A 67 -5.49 -0.10 -7.41
C LEU A 67 -5.70 0.96 -8.50
N ASN A 68 -4.65 1.25 -9.25
CA ASN A 68 -4.77 2.11 -10.42
C ASN A 68 -5.50 1.35 -11.54
N SER A 69 -6.80 1.61 -11.69
CA SER A 69 -7.63 0.94 -12.70
C SER A 69 -7.65 1.74 -14.01
N GLN A 70 -7.36 1.07 -15.13
CA GLN A 70 -7.57 1.64 -16.47
C GLN A 70 -9.01 2.11 -16.72
N LEU A 71 -9.99 1.50 -16.04
CA LEU A 71 -11.41 1.87 -16.15
C LEU A 71 -11.69 3.24 -15.51
N LEU A 72 -11.01 3.59 -14.42
CA LEU A 72 -11.18 4.89 -13.74
C LEU A 72 -10.58 6.04 -14.56
N LEU A 73 -9.68 5.75 -15.48
CA LEU A 73 -9.04 6.72 -16.38
C LEU A 73 -9.81 6.90 -17.70
N GLY A 74 -11.04 6.38 -17.79
CA GLY A 74 -11.85 6.45 -19.00
C GLY A 74 -11.50 5.40 -20.06
N GLY A 75 -10.77 4.33 -19.67
CA GLY A 75 -10.56 3.18 -20.52
C GLY A 75 -11.88 2.44 -20.78
N SER A 76 -12.07 1.97 -22.01
CA SER A 76 -13.19 1.09 -22.35
C SER A 76 -12.95 -0.31 -21.79
N GLU A 77 -13.97 -0.89 -21.16
CA GLU A 77 -13.96 -2.31 -20.80
C GLU A 77 -13.60 -3.16 -22.02
N SER A 78 -12.70 -4.13 -21.84
CA SER A 78 -12.39 -5.10 -22.88
C SER A 78 -13.65 -5.92 -23.18
N PRO A 79 -13.99 -6.18 -24.46
CA PRO A 79 -15.18 -6.96 -24.83
C PRO A 79 -15.08 -8.46 -24.47
N ILE A 80 -14.07 -8.87 -23.71
CA ILE A 80 -13.83 -10.27 -23.37
C ILE A 80 -14.84 -10.69 -22.30
N SER A 81 -15.84 -11.46 -22.75
CA SER A 81 -16.71 -12.23 -21.88
C SER A 81 -15.89 -13.26 -21.09
N SER A 82 -16.32 -13.49 -19.85
CA SER A 82 -15.87 -14.53 -18.91
C SER A 82 -14.56 -14.30 -18.16
N GLN A 83 -14.76 -13.90 -16.90
CA GLN A 83 -14.05 -14.37 -15.70
C GLN A 83 -12.58 -14.00 -15.55
N GLU A 84 -12.29 -12.74 -15.23
CA GLU A 84 -11.25 -12.45 -14.23
C GLU A 84 -11.73 -11.28 -13.36
N TYR A 85 -12.36 -11.61 -12.22
CA TYR A 85 -12.60 -10.64 -11.15
C TYR A 85 -11.30 -10.54 -10.34
N PHE A 86 -10.65 -9.38 -10.40
CA PHE A 86 -9.54 -9.06 -9.51
C PHE A 86 -10.10 -8.31 -8.29
N PHE A 87 -10.02 -8.92 -7.11
CA PHE A 87 -10.07 -8.23 -5.81
C PHE A 87 -8.63 -8.03 -5.33
#